data_AF-A0A9X5XSE7-F1
#
_entry.id   AF-A0A9X5XSE7-F1
#
_cell.length_a   1.000
_cell.length_b   1.000
_cell.length_c   1.000
_cell.angle_alpha   90.00
_cell.angle_beta   90.00
_cell.angle_gamma   90.00
#
_symmetry.space_group_name_H-M   'P 1'
#
loop_
_entity.id
_entity.type
_entity.pdbx_description
1 polymer ?
#
loop_
_entity_poly.entity_id
_entity_poly.type
_entity_poly.pdbx_seq_one_letter_code
_entity_poly.pdbx_strand_id
1 'polypeptide(L)'
;MNRYSKQEIIKGRIKFITMSLIGIILFLIPIPVEQDGKKQTTLPVAFLANWLKDIVGGAMPFIIVTIMTLSAILTLICSTILKDKLDPKGLLYNAFNVNVSWIILRVLAVIFAWMTLLKVGPKMIYSEDTGGLVF
;
A
#
# COMPACT_ATOMS: atom_id res chain seq x y z
N MET A 1 -29.32 -16.88 -13.80
CA MET A 1 -28.09 -17.24 -13.07
C MET A 1 -27.09 -17.78 -14.10
N ASN A 2 -26.11 -16.98 -14.54
CA ASN A 2 -25.15 -17.46 -15.54
C ASN A 2 -24.29 -18.58 -14.93
N ARG A 3 -24.35 -19.77 -15.52
CA ARG A 3 -23.50 -20.90 -15.12
C ARG A 3 -22.13 -20.69 -15.75
N TYR A 4 -21.10 -20.54 -14.92
CA TYR A 4 -19.71 -20.46 -15.36
C TYR A 4 -19.31 -21.73 -16.13
N SER A 5 -18.51 -21.56 -17.18
CA SER A 5 -17.92 -22.67 -17.92
C SER A 5 -16.89 -23.42 -17.08
N LYS A 6 -16.69 -24.73 -17.34
CA LYS A 6 -15.64 -25.53 -16.68
C LYS A 6 -14.26 -24.87 -16.80
N GLN A 7 -13.98 -24.23 -17.94
CA GLN A 7 -12.70 -23.53 -18.17
C GLN A 7 -12.52 -22.31 -17.25
N GLU A 8 -13.59 -21.54 -17.01
CA GLU A 8 -13.56 -20.36 -16.13
C GLU A 8 -13.35 -20.76 -14.67
N ILE A 9 -13.95 -21.87 -14.24
CA ILE A 9 -13.77 -22.42 -12.89
C ILE A 9 -12.31 -22.85 -12.67
N ILE A 10 -11.71 -23.55 -13.64
CA ILE A 10 -10.31 -23.99 -13.55
C ILE A 10 -9.38 -22.78 -13.52
N LYS A 11 -9.58 -21.81 -14.41
CA LYS A 11 -8.79 -20.56 -14.42
C LYS A 11 -8.91 -19.80 -13.11
N GLY A 12 -10.11 -19.70 -12.55
CA GLY A 12 -10.36 -19.08 -11.25
C GLY A 12 -9.63 -19.78 -10.11
N ARG A 13 -9.70 -21.12 -10.05
CA ARG A 13 -8.98 -21.93 -9.04
C ARG A 13 -7.47 -21.78 -9.14
N ILE A 14 -6.92 -21.84 -10.35
CA ILE A 14 -5.47 -21.65 -10.55
C ILE A 14 -5.05 -20.27 -10.08
N LYS A 15 -5.77 -19.20 -10.48
CA LYS A 15 -5.47 -17.83 -10.05
C LYS A 15 -5.55 -17.68 -8.53
N PHE A 16 -6.52 -18.32 -7.90
CA PHE A 16 -6.68 -18.31 -6.45
C PHE A 16 -5.51 -19.02 -5.75
N ILE A 17 -5.18 -20.24 -6.17
CA ILE A 17 -4.11 -21.04 -5.57
C ILE A 17 -2.76 -20.35 -5.73
N THR A 18 -2.45 -19.83 -6.93
CA THR A 18 -1.17 -19.17 -7.16
C THR A 18 -1.03 -17.88 -6.35
N MET A 19 -2.06 -17.02 -6.32
CA MET A 19 -2.03 -15.80 -5.49
C MET A 19 -1.95 -16.11 -4.00
N SER A 20 -2.63 -17.16 -3.53
CA SER A 20 -2.56 -17.59 -2.14
C SER A 20 -1.18 -18.12 -1.78
N LEU A 21 -0.57 -18.94 -2.65
CA LEU A 21 0.76 -19.50 -2.43
C LEU A 21 1.83 -18.41 -2.39
N ILE A 22 1.76 -17.43 -3.30
CA ILE A 22 2.64 -16.25 -3.26
C ILE A 22 2.48 -15.51 -1.93
N GLY A 23 1.25 -15.33 -1.45
CA GLY A 23 0.99 -14.73 -0.14
C GLY A 23 1.64 -15.51 1.01
N ILE A 24 1.47 -16.84 1.03
CA ILE A 24 2.09 -17.70 2.05
C ILE A 24 3.61 -17.57 2.02
N ILE A 25 4.22 -17.63 0.84
CA ILE A 25 5.67 -17.51 0.68
C ILE A 25 6.15 -16.15 1.20
N LEU A 26 5.49 -15.05 0.83
CA LEU A 26 5.93 -13.70 1.17
C LEU A 26 5.75 -13.34 2.66
N PHE A 27 4.71 -13.87 3.30
CA PHE A 27 4.28 -13.44 4.63
C PHE A 27 4.39 -14.50 5.74
N LEU A 28 4.52 -15.79 5.41
CA LEU A 28 4.54 -16.87 6.42
C LEU A 28 5.83 -17.69 6.40
N ILE A 29 6.59 -17.71 5.30
CA ILE A 29 7.84 -18.48 5.23
C ILE A 29 8.99 -17.58 5.69
N PRO A 30 9.52 -17.78 6.91
CA PRO A 30 10.71 -17.06 7.34
C PRO A 30 11.93 -17.41 6.48
N ILE A 31 12.73 -16.41 6.12
CA ILE A 31 14.04 -16.59 5.51
C ILE A 31 15.15 -16.17 6.50
N PRO A 32 16.22 -16.98 6.62
CA PRO A 32 17.37 -16.59 7.41
C PRO A 32 18.13 -15.49 6.68
N VAL A 33 18.37 -14.38 7.37
CA VAL A 33 19.22 -13.29 6.90
C VAL A 33 20.33 -13.04 7.92
N GLU A 34 21.54 -12.84 7.43
CA GLU A 34 22.66 -12.44 8.28
C GLU A 34 22.73 -10.91 8.28
N GLN A 35 22.36 -10.31 9.41
CA GLN A 35 22.46 -8.86 9.63
C GLN A 35 23.31 -8.65 10.89
N ASP A 36 24.46 -7.97 10.74
CA ASP A 36 25.46 -7.72 11.80
C ASP A 36 25.96 -8.98 12.54
N GLY A 37 26.23 -10.07 11.81
CA GLY A 37 26.77 -11.31 12.40
C GLY A 37 25.79 -12.09 13.28
N LYS A 38 24.52 -11.66 13.35
CA LYS A 38 23.43 -12.40 13.99
C LYS A 38 22.50 -12.95 12.92
N LYS A 39 22.19 -14.25 13.01
CA LYS A 39 21.16 -14.89 12.17
C LYS A 39 19.81 -14.38 12.62
N GLN A 40 19.27 -13.42 11.88
CA GLN A 40 17.93 -12.91 12.11
C GLN A 40 16.99 -13.57 11.12
N THR A 41 15.77 -13.82 11.56
CA THR A 41 14.74 -14.40 10.73
C THR A 41 13.83 -13.27 10.26
N THR A 42 13.76 -13.04 8.95
CA THR A 42 12.88 -12.01 8.37
C THR A 42 11.87 -12.65 7.43
N LEU A 43 10.81 -11.91 7.12
CA LEU A 43 9.86 -12.32 6.08
C LEU A 43 10.39 -11.87 4.71
N PRO A 44 10.20 -12.67 3.65
CA PRO A 44 10.63 -12.30 2.30
C PRO A 44 10.09 -10.95 1.86
N VAL A 45 8.86 -10.58 2.25
CA VAL A 45 8.31 -9.25 1.97
C VAL A 45 9.12 -8.12 2.61
N ALA A 46 9.58 -8.30 3.85
CA ALA A 46 10.37 -7.30 4.56
C ALA A 46 11.79 -7.19 3.97
N PHE A 47 12.37 -8.34 3.58
CA PHE A 47 13.63 -8.35 2.84
C PHE A 47 13.53 -7.59 1.51
N LEU A 48 12.48 -7.82 0.72
CA LEU A 48 12.25 -7.10 -0.53
C LEU A 48 11.98 -5.60 -0.31
N ALA A 49 11.28 -5.24 0.76
CA ALA A 49 11.05 -3.85 1.13
C ALA A 49 12.35 -3.13 1.50
N ASN A 50 13.20 -3.76 2.31
CA ASN A 50 14.53 -3.23 2.65
C ASN A 50 15.43 -3.14 1.42
N TRP A 51 15.41 -4.15 0.55
CA TRP A 51 16.18 -4.11 -0.70
C TRP A 51 15.73 -2.95 -1.62
N LEU A 52 14.42 -2.70 -1.73
CA LEU A 52 13.91 -1.55 -2.46
C LEU A 52 14.31 -0.22 -1.77
N LYS A 53 14.28 -0.18 -0.44
CA LYS A 53 14.72 0.98 0.36
C LYS A 53 16.19 1.29 0.13
N ASP A 54 17.05 0.28 0.03
CA ASP A 54 18.48 0.47 -0.24
C ASP A 54 18.74 0.99 -1.66
N ILE A 55 17.92 0.57 -2.65
CA ILE A 55 18.02 1.06 -4.04
C ILE A 55 17.54 2.50 -4.15
N VAL A 56 16.39 2.83 -3.54
CA VAL A 56 15.77 4.15 -3.63
C VAL A 56 16.47 5.16 -2.70
N GLY A 57 17.03 4.68 -1.58
CA GLY A 57 17.77 5.45 -0.60
C GLY A 57 16.95 6.59 0.01
N GLY A 58 17.60 7.75 0.19
CA GLY A 58 16.99 8.93 0.81
C GLY A 58 15.82 9.56 0.05
N ALA A 59 15.52 9.13 -1.18
CA ALA A 59 14.36 9.59 -1.94
C ALA A 59 13.05 8.89 -1.52
N MET A 60 13.14 7.75 -0.80
CA MET A 60 11.98 6.92 -0.47
C MET A 60 10.87 7.68 0.29
N PRO A 61 11.17 8.49 1.31
CA PRO A 61 10.14 9.25 2.02
C PRO A 61 9.39 10.23 1.10
N PHE A 62 10.11 10.92 0.21
CA PHE A 62 9.51 11.88 -0.72
C PHE A 62 8.60 11.20 -1.74
N ILE A 63 8.99 10.03 -2.25
CA ILE A 63 8.18 9.26 -3.19
C ILE A 63 6.88 8.79 -2.51
N ILE A 64 6.97 8.24 -1.31
CA ILE A 64 5.81 7.75 -0.55
C ILE A 64 4.82 8.89 -0.30
N VAL A 65 5.29 10.03 0.23
CA VAL A 65 4.43 11.20 0.50
C VAL A 65 3.80 11.75 -0.79
N THR A 66 4.55 11.78 -1.89
CA THR A 66 4.04 12.24 -3.19
C THR A 66 2.92 11.33 -3.70
N ILE A 67 3.10 10.01 -3.66
CA ILE A 67 2.08 9.03 -4.08
C ILE A 67 0.83 9.14 -3.20
N MET A 68 1.01 9.24 -1.88
CA MET A 68 -0.12 9.41 -0.95
C MET A 68 -0.89 10.71 -1.23
N THR A 69 -0.17 11.81 -1.44
CA THR A 69 -0.76 13.12 -1.76
C THR A 69 -1.55 13.06 -3.06
N LEU A 70 -0.96 12.50 -4.13
CA LEU A 70 -1.62 12.32 -5.42
C LEU A 70 -2.87 11.45 -5.31
N SER A 71 -2.80 10.35 -4.55
CA SER A 71 -3.91 9.43 -4.30
C SER A 71 -5.07 10.11 -3.55
N ALA A 72 -4.78 10.95 -2.56
CA ALA A 72 -5.80 11.71 -1.84
C ALA A 72 -6.45 12.79 -2.73
N ILE A 73 -5.65 13.51 -3.53
CA ILE A 73 -6.16 14.50 -4.50
C ILE A 73 -7.08 13.84 -5.52
N LEU A 74 -6.65 12.70 -6.11
CA LEU A 74 -7.46 11.93 -7.05
C LEU A 74 -8.77 11.48 -6.39
N THR A 75 -8.74 10.99 -5.15
CA THR A 75 -9.96 10.64 -4.42
C THR A 75 -10.88 11.83 -4.18
N LEU A 76 -10.36 12.99 -3.79
CA LEU A 76 -11.17 14.18 -3.60
C LEU A 76 -11.85 14.57 -4.91
N ILE A 77 -11.10 14.63 -6.01
CA ILE A 77 -11.64 15.01 -7.33
C ILE A 77 -12.67 13.97 -7.81
N CYS A 78 -12.33 12.68 -7.79
CA CYS A 78 -13.19 11.62 -8.29
C CYS A 78 -14.45 11.42 -7.45
N SER A 79 -14.38 11.61 -6.13
CA SER A 79 -15.50 11.37 -5.24
C SER A 79 -16.41 12.59 -5.03
N THR A 80 -15.89 13.82 -5.24
CA THR A 80 -16.68 15.05 -5.08
C THR A 80 -17.10 15.71 -6.41
N ILE A 81 -16.17 15.92 -7.35
CA ILE A 81 -16.42 16.72 -8.56
C ILE A 81 -16.81 15.82 -9.74
N LEU A 82 -16.10 14.71 -9.91
CA LEU A 82 -16.22 13.85 -11.10
C LEU A 82 -17.14 12.64 -10.88
N LYS A 83 -17.79 12.52 -9.72
CA LYS A 83 -18.55 11.34 -9.33
C LYS A 83 -19.55 10.89 -10.39
N ASP A 84 -20.30 11.82 -10.97
CA ASP A 84 -21.35 11.53 -11.96
C ASP A 84 -20.82 11.42 -13.40
N LYS A 85 -19.55 11.78 -13.63
CA LYS A 85 -18.89 11.72 -14.94
C LYS A 85 -18.01 10.49 -15.12
N LEU A 86 -17.76 9.74 -14.05
CA LEU A 86 -16.91 8.55 -14.07
C LEU A 86 -17.73 7.31 -14.44
N ASP A 87 -17.17 6.48 -15.33
CA ASP A 87 -17.75 5.17 -15.65
C ASP A 87 -17.71 4.27 -14.40
N PRO A 88 -18.86 3.77 -13.90
CA PRO A 88 -18.91 2.86 -12.76
C PRO A 88 -18.08 1.58 -12.94
N LYS A 89 -17.81 1.16 -14.18
CA LYS A 89 -16.97 -0.01 -14.49
C LYS A 89 -15.49 0.35 -14.71
N GLY A 90 -15.16 1.64 -14.76
CA GLY A 90 -13.81 2.13 -14.98
C GLY A 90 -12.91 1.98 -13.75
N LEU A 91 -11.60 1.93 -13.98
CA LEU A 91 -10.60 1.83 -12.90
C LEU A 91 -10.63 3.05 -11.96
N LEU A 92 -10.78 4.26 -12.51
CA LEU A 92 -10.81 5.49 -11.71
C LEU A 92 -11.97 5.53 -10.71
N TYR A 93 -13.16 5.11 -11.14
CA TYR A 93 -14.32 4.99 -10.24
C TYR A 93 -14.03 3.99 -9.13
N ASN A 94 -13.59 2.78 -9.48
CA ASN A 94 -13.36 1.72 -8.50
C ASN A 94 -12.18 2.01 -7.54
N ALA A 95 -11.16 2.74 -7.98
CA ALA A 95 -9.97 3.04 -7.18
C ALA A 95 -10.11 4.29 -6.28
N PHE A 96 -10.85 5.30 -6.75
CA PHE A 96 -10.84 6.63 -6.14
C PHE A 96 -12.22 7.16 -5.70
N ASN A 97 -13.33 6.61 -6.20
CA ASN A 97 -14.65 6.96 -5.71
C ASN A 97 -14.97 6.13 -4.44
N VAL A 98 -14.76 6.75 -3.29
CA VAL A 98 -14.92 6.11 -1.97
C VAL A 98 -15.88 6.92 -1.09
N ASN A 99 -16.41 6.32 -0.04
CA ASN A 99 -17.31 7.02 0.90
C ASN A 99 -16.57 8.15 1.66
N VAL A 100 -17.31 9.10 2.21
CA VAL A 100 -16.76 10.27 2.94
C VAL A 100 -15.80 9.86 4.05
N SER A 101 -16.09 8.80 4.81
CA SER A 101 -15.19 8.29 5.85
C SER A 101 -13.81 7.89 5.30
N TRP A 102 -13.75 7.34 4.09
CA TRP A 102 -12.50 6.99 3.42
C TRP A 102 -11.75 8.21 2.92
N ILE A 103 -12.47 9.24 2.47
CA ILE A 103 -11.84 10.53 2.09
C ILE A 103 -11.16 11.14 3.31
N ILE A 104 -11.86 11.21 4.44
CA ILE A 104 -11.32 11.74 5.71
C ILE A 104 -10.05 10.97 6.09
N LEU A 105 -10.09 9.64 6.04
CA LEU A 105 -8.92 8.82 6.36
C LEU A 105 -7.73 9.10 5.42
N ARG A 106 -7.96 9.22 4.10
CA ARG A 106 -6.89 9.55 3.15
C ARG A 106 -6.29 10.93 3.40
N VAL A 107 -7.12 11.92 3.70
CA VAL A 107 -6.65 13.28 4.02
C VAL A 107 -5.84 13.28 5.32
N LEU A 108 -6.32 12.63 6.38
CA LEU A 108 -5.58 12.49 7.64
C LEU A 108 -4.24 11.75 7.44
N ALA A 109 -4.24 10.67 6.64
CA ALA A 109 -3.02 9.93 6.33
C ALA A 109 -1.97 10.81 5.63
N VAL A 110 -2.39 11.64 4.67
CA VAL A 110 -1.48 12.59 4.01
C VAL A 110 -0.95 13.64 4.98
N ILE A 111 -1.81 14.20 5.85
CA ILE A 111 -1.39 15.17 6.87
C ILE A 111 -0.33 14.54 7.77
N PHE A 112 -0.57 13.35 8.31
CA PHE A 112 0.42 12.67 9.16
C PHE A 112 1.70 12.32 8.41
N ALA A 113 1.63 11.88 7.16
CA ALA A 113 2.81 11.59 6.35
C ALA A 113 3.68 12.83 6.13
N TRP A 114 3.07 14.00 5.87
CA TRP A 114 3.78 15.28 5.78
C TRP A 114 4.35 15.73 7.12
N MET A 115 3.60 15.57 8.22
CA MET A 115 4.08 15.87 9.57
C MET A 115 5.32 15.03 9.93
N THR A 116 5.31 13.74 9.57
CA THR A 116 6.46 12.85 9.77
C THR A 116 7.64 13.26 8.90
N LEU A 117 7.42 13.55 7.61
CA LEU A 117 8.48 13.94 6.68
C LEU A 117 9.16 15.26 7.10
N LEU A 118 8.37 16.27 7.47
CA LEU A 118 8.86 17.59 7.86
C LEU A 118 9.28 17.66 9.33
N LYS A 119 9.07 16.57 10.10
CA LYS A 119 9.27 16.51 11.56
C LYS A 119 8.52 17.63 12.32
N VAL A 120 7.29 17.92 11.89
CA VAL A 120 6.43 18.95 12.47
C VAL A 120 5.38 18.31 13.38
N GLY A 121 5.24 18.83 14.60
CA GLY A 121 4.22 18.41 15.57
C GLY A 121 4.77 17.69 16.80
N PRO A 122 3.96 16.88 17.49
CA PRO A 122 4.40 16.08 18.63
C PRO A 122 5.41 15.00 18.19
N LYS A 123 6.43 14.75 19.02
CA LYS A 123 7.40 13.65 18.81
C LYS A 123 6.73 12.29 18.65
N MET A 124 5.54 12.09 19.24
CA MET A 124 4.73 10.88 19.08
C MET A 124 4.33 10.60 17.62
N ILE A 125 4.34 11.61 16.74
CA ILE A 125 3.96 11.44 15.33
C ILE A 125 5.17 11.10 14.47
N TYR A 126 6.33 11.72 14.70
CA TYR A 126 7.51 11.55 13.85
C TYR A 126 8.67 10.76 14.50
N SER A 127 8.44 10.10 15.63
CA SER A 127 9.47 9.23 16.23
C SER A 127 9.79 8.05 15.32
N GLU A 128 10.98 7.50 15.48
CA GLU A 128 11.45 6.32 14.73
C GLU A 128 10.52 5.12 14.92
N ASP A 129 9.96 4.96 16.12
CA ASP A 129 9.02 3.89 16.47
C ASP A 129 7.57 4.13 16.00
N THR A 130 7.26 5.30 15.42
CA THR A 130 5.89 5.66 15.00
C THR A 130 5.85 6.04 13.52
N GLY A 131 5.85 7.33 13.20
CA GLY A 131 5.85 7.79 11.81
C GLY A 131 7.09 7.36 11.05
N GLY A 132 8.22 7.17 11.74
CA GLY A 132 9.44 6.64 11.14
C GLY A 132 9.25 5.27 10.48
N LEU A 133 8.33 4.42 10.99
CA LEU A 133 8.03 3.11 10.42
C LEU A 133 7.32 3.17 9.06
N VAL A 134 6.75 4.33 8.70
CA VAL A 134 6.10 4.54 7.41
C VAL A 134 7.13 4.69 6.28
N PHE A 135 8.39 4.99 6.61
CA PHE A 135 9.47 5.31 5.68
C PHE A 135 10.66 4.35 5.79
#